data_AF-A0A8C8CGY0-F1
#
_entry.id   AF-A0A8C8CGY0-F1
#
_cell.length_a   1.000
_cell.length_b   1.000
_cell.length_c   1.000
_cell.angle_alpha   90.00
_cell.angle_beta   90.00
_cell.angle_gamma   90.00
#
_symmetry.space_group_name_H-M   'P 1'
#
loop_
_entity.id
_entity.type
_entity.pdbx_description
1 polymer ?
#
loop_
_entity_poly.entity_id
_entity_poly.type
_entity_poly.pdbx_seq_one_letter_code
_entity_poly.pdbx_strand_id
1 'polypeptide(L)'
;DATAAFSETLLALLTFTSCGPGGKKEEVLFISVIILKDKRCQLSLLLTKSGSHENISPEKKTTTATSNISPEAALSWSSTFEELLRHSDGVETFSQFLRTEFSEENIEFWLACEEYKTIDSDSRLITKAKQMYAVFIEADAPKEVNIDYATKVAIQKAITTPTNTCFDAAQSKVYSLMKKDCYPRFLTSEIYLRLTKRKGPGTTMFRRRSRSCVFNEPRGEATGDSSAWL
;
A
#
# COMPACT_ATOMS: atom_id res chain seq x y z
N ASP A 1 -31.40 -11.07 10.19
CA ASP A 1 -30.48 -11.23 11.33
C ASP A 1 -29.37 -12.26 11.13
N ALA A 2 -28.39 -11.97 10.27
CA ALA A 2 -27.19 -12.81 10.12
C ALA A 2 -26.03 -12.38 11.05
N THR A 3 -26.11 -11.16 11.59
CA THR A 3 -25.12 -10.56 12.50
C THR A 3 -25.20 -11.13 13.92
N ALA A 4 -26.39 -11.52 14.38
CA ALA A 4 -26.56 -12.17 15.68
C ALA A 4 -26.02 -13.62 15.69
N ALA A 5 -26.21 -14.37 14.59
CA ALA A 5 -25.73 -15.74 14.46
C ALA A 5 -24.19 -15.83 14.39
N PHE A 6 -23.52 -14.83 13.80
CA PHE A 6 -22.06 -14.75 13.77
C PHE A 6 -21.44 -14.47 15.15
N SER A 7 -22.13 -13.74 16.02
CA SER A 7 -21.70 -13.44 17.39
C SER A 7 -21.76 -14.68 18.27
N GLU A 8 -22.88 -15.40 18.23
CA GLU A 8 -23.11 -16.63 19.01
C GLU A 8 -22.12 -17.75 18.61
N THR A 9 -21.81 -17.89 17.31
CA THR A 9 -20.85 -18.90 16.83
C THR A 9 -19.42 -18.56 17.24
N LEU A 10 -19.06 -17.27 17.28
CA LEU A 10 -17.73 -16.83 17.76
C LEU A 10 -17.60 -16.97 19.28
N LEU A 11 -18.67 -16.71 20.03
CA LEU A 11 -18.68 -16.94 21.48
C LEU A 11 -18.64 -18.44 21.79
N ALA A 12 -19.33 -19.28 21.02
CA ALA A 12 -19.31 -20.73 21.17
C ALA A 12 -17.91 -21.33 20.89
N LEU A 13 -17.14 -20.76 19.97
CA LEU A 13 -15.74 -21.15 19.75
C LEU A 13 -14.80 -20.67 20.86
N LEU A 14 -15.15 -19.59 21.57
CA LEU A 14 -14.40 -19.10 22.73
C LEU A 14 -14.76 -19.84 24.03
N THR A 15 -15.93 -20.48 24.12
CA THR A 15 -16.38 -21.20 25.33
C THR A 15 -16.12 -22.70 25.32
N PHE A 16 -15.73 -23.32 24.19
CA PHE A 16 -15.61 -24.78 24.10
C PHE A 16 -14.25 -25.40 24.49
N THR A 17 -13.26 -24.64 24.95
CA THR A 17 -11.98 -25.23 25.38
C THR A 17 -11.83 -25.21 26.89
N SER A 18 -12.65 -26.02 27.55
CA SER A 18 -12.29 -26.65 28.82
C SER A 18 -11.74 -28.05 28.51
N CYS A 19 -10.55 -28.33 29.05
CA CYS A 19 -9.91 -29.65 29.18
C CYS A 19 -9.02 -30.18 28.02
N GLY A 20 -7.69 -30.19 28.25
CA GLY A 20 -6.73 -31.13 27.62
C GLY A 20 -5.34 -30.55 27.29
N PRO A 21 -4.21 -31.10 27.80
CA PRO A 21 -2.88 -30.50 27.66
C PRO A 21 -2.18 -30.92 26.35
N GLY A 22 -1.66 -29.96 25.58
CA GLY A 22 -0.90 -30.24 24.35
C GLY A 22 -0.43 -28.98 23.61
N GLY A 23 0.55 -28.28 24.19
CA GLY A 23 1.01 -26.93 23.84
C GLY A 23 1.76 -26.74 22.51
N LYS A 24 1.13 -27.02 21.38
CA LYS A 24 1.57 -26.51 20.06
C LYS A 24 0.45 -26.00 19.16
N LYS A 25 -0.79 -26.44 19.38
CA LYS A 25 -1.95 -25.98 18.59
C LYS A 25 -2.58 -24.70 19.15
N GLU A 26 -2.46 -24.49 20.45
CA GLU A 26 -3.00 -23.31 21.15
C GLU A 26 -2.23 -22.04 20.81
N GLU A 27 -0.91 -22.09 20.65
CA GLU A 27 -0.07 -20.95 20.24
C GLU A 27 -0.41 -20.49 18.81
N VAL A 28 -0.62 -21.41 17.87
CA VAL A 28 -0.97 -21.09 16.46
C VAL A 28 -2.38 -20.50 16.35
N LEU A 29 -3.33 -21.02 17.13
CA LEU A 29 -4.69 -20.48 17.25
C LEU A 29 -4.68 -19.11 17.93
N PHE A 30 -3.86 -18.91 18.97
CA PHE A 30 -3.71 -17.64 19.66
C PHE A 30 -3.06 -16.58 18.76
N ILE A 31 -2.03 -16.93 18.00
CA ILE A 31 -1.40 -16.05 17.00
C ILE A 31 -2.38 -15.72 15.87
N SER A 32 -3.16 -16.70 15.38
CA SER A 32 -4.22 -16.46 14.39
C SER A 32 -5.30 -15.52 14.94
N VAL A 33 -5.68 -15.66 16.20
CA VAL A 33 -6.63 -14.77 16.90
C VAL A 33 -6.06 -13.37 17.09
N ILE A 34 -4.76 -13.22 17.39
CA ILE A 34 -4.08 -11.91 17.49
C ILE A 34 -4.03 -11.24 16.11
N ILE A 35 -3.62 -11.96 15.06
CA ILE A 35 -3.60 -11.45 13.68
C ILE A 35 -5.02 -11.04 13.24
N LEU A 36 -6.06 -11.80 13.61
CA LEU A 36 -7.45 -11.46 13.34
C LEU A 36 -7.97 -10.28 14.18
N LYS A 37 -7.49 -10.12 15.42
CA LYS A 37 -7.86 -9.02 16.32
C LYS A 37 -7.24 -7.69 15.90
N ASP A 38 -6.01 -7.72 15.37
CA ASP A 38 -5.33 -6.54 14.83
C ASP A 38 -6.07 -5.98 13.59
N LYS A 39 -6.63 -6.86 12.74
CA LYS A 39 -7.52 -6.46 11.63
C LYS A 39 -8.84 -5.81 12.10
N ARG A 40 -9.30 -6.05 13.34
CA ARG A 40 -10.48 -5.37 13.92
C ARG A 40 -10.13 -3.99 14.50
N CYS A 41 -8.92 -3.79 15.02
CA CYS A 41 -8.48 -2.51 15.57
C CYS A 41 -8.27 -1.43 14.49
N GLN A 42 -7.85 -1.82 13.28
CA GLN A 42 -7.82 -0.90 12.13
C GLN A 42 -9.20 -0.32 11.78
N LEU A 43 -10.29 -1.02 12.13
CA LEU A 43 -11.65 -0.55 11.88
C LEU A 43 -12.22 0.32 13.03
N SER A 44 -11.50 0.45 14.15
CA SER A 44 -11.97 1.18 15.34
C SER A 44 -11.60 2.68 15.34
N LEU A 45 -10.82 3.17 14.38
CA LEU A 45 -10.48 4.60 14.28
C LEU A 45 -11.57 5.45 13.58
N LEU A 46 -12.66 4.83 13.11
CA LEU A 46 -13.72 5.48 12.32
C LEU A 46 -15.10 5.55 13.01
N LEU A 47 -15.17 5.50 14.34
CA LEU A 47 -16.43 5.67 15.07
C LEU A 47 -16.39 6.80 16.09
N THR A 48 -15.95 7.98 15.66
CA THR A 48 -16.28 9.26 16.32
C THR A 48 -16.67 10.32 15.29
N LYS A 49 -17.80 10.10 14.61
CA LYS A 49 -18.55 11.24 14.05
C LYS A 49 -20.04 10.95 14.01
N SER A 50 -20.74 11.43 15.03
CA SER A 50 -22.19 11.54 15.03
C SER A 50 -22.63 12.71 14.15
N GLY A 51 -23.62 12.43 13.30
CA GLY A 51 -24.72 13.35 13.00
C GLY A 51 -24.63 14.17 11.71
N SER A 52 -25.12 13.64 10.59
CA SER A 52 -26.41 14.04 10.01
C SER A 52 -26.68 13.34 8.66
N HIS A 53 -27.91 12.86 8.54
CA HIS A 53 -28.58 12.16 7.43
C HIS A 53 -28.73 13.14 6.23
N GLU A 54 -28.68 12.75 4.95
CA GLU A 54 -29.70 11.94 4.25
C GLU A 54 -29.26 11.35 2.87
N ASN A 55 -29.92 10.23 2.51
CA ASN A 55 -30.35 9.76 1.17
C ASN A 55 -29.40 9.01 0.17
N ILE A 56 -29.38 7.67 0.33
CA ILE A 56 -29.55 6.52 -0.61
C ILE A 56 -29.19 6.67 -2.11
N SER A 57 -28.24 5.84 -2.59
CA SER A 57 -28.35 5.02 -3.83
C SER A 57 -27.26 3.92 -3.90
N PRO A 58 -27.52 2.69 -4.39
CA PRO A 58 -26.61 1.55 -4.26
C PRO A 58 -25.89 1.22 -5.57
N GLU A 59 -24.61 1.56 -5.71
CA GLU A 59 -23.72 0.84 -6.65
C GLU A 59 -22.30 0.64 -6.09
N LYS A 60 -21.91 -0.64 -6.02
CA LYS A 60 -20.57 -1.13 -5.72
C LYS A 60 -19.59 -0.62 -6.78
N LYS A 61 -18.62 0.20 -6.37
CA LYS A 61 -17.24 0.19 -6.86
C LYS A 61 -16.34 0.80 -5.78
N THR A 62 -15.47 -0.05 -5.25
CA THR A 62 -14.37 0.27 -4.33
C THR A 62 -13.56 1.43 -4.91
N THR A 63 -13.88 2.65 -4.52
CA THR A 63 -13.14 3.84 -4.91
C THR A 63 -12.22 4.14 -3.74
N THR A 64 -10.97 3.73 -3.89
CA THR A 64 -9.84 4.05 -3.02
C THR A 64 -9.92 5.54 -2.67
N ALA A 65 -9.99 5.85 -1.39
CA ALA A 65 -9.92 7.22 -0.92
C ALA A 65 -8.56 7.79 -1.35
N THR A 66 -8.52 8.51 -2.47
CA THR A 66 -7.41 9.41 -2.77
C THR A 66 -7.43 10.48 -1.70
N SER A 67 -6.61 10.30 -0.68
CA SER A 67 -6.03 11.42 0.05
C SER A 67 -5.57 12.45 -0.98
N ASN A 68 -5.91 13.72 -0.76
CA ASN A 68 -5.50 14.82 -1.64
C ASN A 68 -3.98 15.06 -1.48
N ILE A 69 -3.17 14.12 -1.96
CA ILE A 69 -1.72 14.20 -1.91
C ILE A 69 -1.28 15.36 -2.80
N SER A 70 -0.59 16.34 -2.22
CA SER A 70 -0.03 17.45 -2.99
C SER A 70 1.01 16.91 -3.98
N PRO A 71 1.00 17.33 -5.26
CA PRO A 71 2.01 16.91 -6.23
C PRO A 71 3.43 17.30 -5.79
N GLU A 72 3.58 18.38 -5.01
CA GLU A 72 4.87 18.80 -4.45
C GLU A 72 5.39 17.80 -3.40
N ALA A 73 4.49 17.30 -2.53
CA ALA A 73 4.84 16.26 -1.56
C ALA A 73 5.19 14.95 -2.27
N ALA A 74 4.44 14.56 -3.31
CA ALA A 74 4.77 13.37 -4.09
C ALA A 74 6.13 13.50 -4.81
N LEU A 75 6.49 14.70 -5.27
CA LEU A 75 7.80 14.94 -5.89
C LEU A 75 8.96 14.79 -4.90
N SER A 76 8.79 15.23 -3.64
CA SER A 76 9.85 15.12 -2.62
C SER A 76 10.24 13.67 -2.34
N TRP A 77 9.29 12.73 -2.46
CA TRP A 77 9.52 11.29 -2.26
C TRP A 77 10.54 10.68 -3.21
N SER A 78 10.80 11.30 -4.37
CA SER A 78 11.82 10.82 -5.32
C SER A 78 13.26 11.13 -4.90
N SER A 79 13.45 12.03 -3.93
CA SER A 79 14.77 12.50 -3.51
C SER A 79 15.60 11.37 -2.91
N THR A 80 15.02 10.66 -1.94
CA THR A 80 15.64 9.50 -1.28
C THR A 80 14.55 8.54 -0.81
N PHE A 81 14.92 7.26 -0.65
CA PHE A 81 14.00 6.27 -0.10
C PHE A 81 13.59 6.60 1.34
N GLU A 82 14.52 7.17 2.11
CA GLU A 82 14.28 7.68 3.46
C GLU A 82 13.22 8.79 3.47
N GLU A 83 13.22 9.68 2.49
CA GLU A 83 12.22 10.74 2.37
C GLU A 83 10.83 10.14 2.10
N LEU A 84 10.73 9.17 1.18
CA LEU A 84 9.48 8.43 0.94
C LEU A 84 8.91 7.80 2.22
N LEU A 85 9.76 7.15 3.02
CA LEU A 85 9.33 6.47 4.25
C LEU A 85 8.97 7.42 5.40
N ARG A 86 9.41 8.68 5.36
CA ARG A 86 9.06 9.68 6.36
C ARG A 86 7.62 10.18 6.24
N HIS A 87 7.05 10.14 5.04
CA HIS A 87 5.69 10.61 4.77
C HIS A 87 4.70 9.45 4.82
N SER A 88 3.64 9.57 5.65
CA SER A 88 2.60 8.53 5.76
C SER A 88 1.94 8.23 4.42
N ASP A 89 1.66 9.28 3.63
CA ASP A 89 1.07 9.16 2.30
C ASP A 89 2.02 8.44 1.32
N GLY A 90 3.33 8.66 1.47
CA GLY A 90 4.38 8.00 0.70
C GLY A 90 4.42 6.51 1.01
N VAL A 91 4.44 6.15 2.29
CA VAL A 91 4.39 4.76 2.76
C VAL A 91 3.12 4.06 2.29
N GLU A 92 1.95 4.71 2.39
CA GLU A 92 0.69 4.14 1.93
C GLU A 92 0.70 3.88 0.41
N THR A 93 1.14 4.86 -0.36
CA THR A 93 1.23 4.75 -1.82
C THR A 93 2.25 3.67 -2.24
N PHE A 94 3.39 3.61 -1.56
CA PHE A 94 4.40 2.58 -1.80
C PHE A 94 3.88 1.19 -1.42
N SER A 95 3.14 1.07 -0.31
CA SER A 95 2.48 -0.17 0.09
C SER A 95 1.43 -0.62 -0.94
N GLN A 96 0.68 0.31 -1.54
CA GLN A 96 -0.22 -0.01 -2.66
C GLN A 96 0.55 -0.56 -3.87
N PHE A 97 1.67 0.05 -4.22
CA PHE A 97 2.54 -0.42 -5.28
C PHE A 97 3.08 -1.84 -5.00
N LEU A 98 3.61 -2.07 -3.80
CA LEU A 98 4.13 -3.39 -3.42
C LEU A 98 3.06 -4.49 -3.46
N ARG A 99 1.80 -4.18 -3.11
CA ARG A 99 0.68 -5.12 -3.29
C ARG A 99 0.42 -5.50 -4.74
N THR A 100 0.66 -4.60 -5.68
CA THR A 100 0.53 -4.93 -7.11
C THR A 100 1.65 -5.84 -7.60
N GLU A 101 2.79 -5.85 -6.89
CA GLU A 101 3.95 -6.69 -7.18
C GLU A 101 4.06 -7.90 -6.24
N PHE A 102 3.07 -8.13 -5.37
CA PHE A 102 3.05 -9.20 -4.36
C PHE A 102 4.29 -9.22 -3.47
N SER A 103 4.73 -8.04 -3.04
CA SER A 103 5.94 -7.86 -2.23
C SER A 103 5.71 -6.92 -1.03
N GLU A 104 4.46 -6.78 -0.58
CA GLU A 104 4.06 -5.88 0.52
C GLU A 104 4.56 -6.32 1.89
N GLU A 105 4.92 -7.59 2.07
CA GLU A 105 5.48 -8.11 3.32
C GLU A 105 6.76 -7.37 3.73
N ASN A 106 7.52 -6.86 2.76
CA ASN A 106 8.77 -6.15 3.00
C ASN A 106 8.54 -4.82 3.74
N ILE A 107 7.56 -4.03 3.31
CA ILE A 107 7.27 -2.75 3.98
C ILE A 107 6.56 -2.97 5.31
N GLU A 108 5.69 -3.97 5.40
CA GLU A 108 5.02 -4.32 6.65
C GLU A 108 6.01 -4.78 7.72
N PHE A 109 6.97 -5.62 7.36
CA PHE A 109 8.04 -6.03 8.27
C PHE A 109 8.89 -4.85 8.70
N TRP A 110 9.26 -3.97 7.77
CA TRP A 110 10.07 -2.79 8.09
C TRP A 110 9.36 -1.86 9.08
N LEU A 111 8.07 -1.60 8.88
CA LEU A 111 7.24 -0.80 9.79
C LEU A 111 7.07 -1.49 11.15
N ALA A 112 6.86 -2.81 11.16
CA ALA A 112 6.77 -3.58 12.39
C ALA A 112 8.08 -3.51 13.21
N CYS A 113 9.24 -3.46 12.55
CA CYS A 113 10.53 -3.25 13.21
C CYS A 113 10.64 -1.84 13.82
N GLU A 114 10.17 -0.79 13.13
CA GLU A 114 10.18 0.57 13.69
C GLU A 114 9.25 0.68 14.91
N GLU A 115 8.06 0.08 14.86
CA GLU A 115 7.17 -0.01 16.03
C GLU A 115 7.82 -0.80 17.17
N TYR A 116 8.44 -1.94 16.85
CA TYR A 116 9.07 -2.83 17.83
C TYR A 116 10.13 -2.12 18.68
N LYS A 117 10.96 -1.27 18.05
CA LYS A 117 12.01 -0.50 18.75
C LYS A 117 11.47 0.54 19.73
N THR A 118 10.20 0.95 19.59
CA THR A 118 9.56 1.92 20.49
C THR A 118 8.91 1.26 21.72
N ILE A 119 9.00 -0.07 21.85
CA ILE A 119 8.38 -0.80 22.96
C ILE A 119 9.31 -0.80 24.17
N ASP A 120 8.91 -0.07 25.21
CA ASP A 120 9.65 -0.03 26.49
C ASP A 120 9.26 -1.14 27.48
N SER A 121 8.15 -1.84 27.22
CA SER A 121 7.62 -2.87 28.13
C SER A 121 8.11 -4.27 27.75
N ASP A 122 8.87 -4.92 28.62
CA ASP A 122 9.43 -6.26 28.39
C ASP A 122 8.38 -7.30 27.99
N SER A 123 7.22 -7.31 28.65
CA SER A 123 6.15 -8.28 28.33
C SER A 123 5.57 -8.05 26.92
N ARG A 124 5.37 -6.79 26.53
CA ARG A 124 4.94 -6.41 25.18
C ARG A 124 6.02 -6.70 24.15
N LEU A 125 7.28 -6.45 24.49
CA LEU A 125 8.44 -6.70 23.63
C LEU A 125 8.53 -8.19 23.30
N ILE A 126 8.48 -9.07 24.31
CA ILE A 126 8.52 -10.52 24.12
C ILE A 126 7.35 -11.00 23.25
N THR A 127 6.14 -10.51 23.53
CA THR A 127 4.94 -10.89 22.78
C THR A 127 5.03 -10.46 21.31
N LYS A 128 5.41 -9.20 21.05
CA LYS A 128 5.58 -8.67 19.69
C LYS A 128 6.71 -9.37 18.95
N ALA A 129 7.82 -9.66 19.62
CA ALA A 129 8.95 -10.38 19.02
C ALA A 129 8.50 -11.75 18.49
N LYS A 130 7.83 -12.55 19.33
CA LYS A 130 7.32 -13.87 18.93
C LYS A 130 6.32 -13.78 17.77
N GLN A 131 5.42 -12.79 17.80
CA GLN A 131 4.48 -12.55 16.71
C GLN A 131 5.22 -12.21 15.40
N MET A 132 6.18 -11.28 15.43
CA MET A 132 6.96 -10.90 14.25
C MET A 132 7.77 -12.08 13.70
N TYR A 133 8.34 -12.90 14.58
CA TYR A 133 9.05 -14.11 14.17
C TYR A 133 8.15 -15.06 13.38
N ALA A 134 6.97 -15.40 13.91
CA ALA A 134 6.03 -16.32 13.26
C ALA A 134 5.43 -15.77 11.96
N VAL A 135 5.31 -14.44 11.83
CA VAL A 135 4.70 -13.82 10.64
C VAL A 135 5.70 -13.58 9.52
N PHE A 136 6.95 -13.20 9.85
CA PHE A 136 7.91 -12.71 8.86
C PHE A 136 9.21 -13.51 8.76
N ILE A 137 9.60 -14.28 9.78
CA ILE A 137 10.97 -14.86 9.87
C ILE A 137 10.97 -16.38 9.82
N GLU A 138 9.99 -17.03 10.46
CA GLU A 138 9.85 -18.48 10.47
C GLU A 138 9.79 -19.04 9.04
N ALA A 139 10.36 -20.24 8.84
CA ALA A 139 10.28 -20.89 7.54
C ALA A 139 8.80 -21.18 7.21
N ASP A 140 8.39 -20.91 5.97
CA ASP A 140 7.01 -21.04 5.51
C ASP A 140 6.03 -20.08 6.22
N ALA A 141 6.55 -19.00 6.81
CA ALA A 141 5.71 -17.97 7.40
C ALA A 141 4.80 -17.32 6.34
N PRO A 142 3.57 -16.92 6.69
CA PRO A 142 2.60 -16.41 5.72
C PRO A 142 3.05 -15.11 5.01
N LYS A 143 4.00 -14.38 5.60
CA LYS A 143 4.60 -13.16 5.07
C LYS A 143 6.13 -13.20 5.20
N GLU A 144 6.71 -14.37 4.93
CA GLU A 144 8.15 -14.59 5.04
C GLU A 144 8.96 -13.57 4.21
N VAL A 145 9.86 -12.82 4.86
CA VAL A 145 10.71 -11.85 4.17
C VAL A 145 11.96 -12.49 3.59
N ASN A 146 12.42 -11.96 2.45
CA ASN A 146 13.62 -12.46 1.76
C ASN A 146 14.91 -11.98 2.44
N ILE A 147 15.37 -12.75 3.44
CA ILE A 147 16.63 -12.54 4.16
C ILE A 147 17.49 -13.82 4.17
N ASP A 148 18.80 -13.64 4.30
CA ASP A 148 19.76 -14.74 4.28
C ASP A 148 19.61 -15.68 5.50
N TYR A 149 19.96 -16.95 5.29
CA TYR A 149 19.80 -17.99 6.31
C TYR A 149 20.55 -17.68 7.62
N ALA A 150 21.75 -17.07 7.53
CA ALA A 150 22.53 -16.72 8.71
C ALA A 150 21.78 -15.69 9.57
N THR A 151 21.15 -14.68 8.95
CA THR A 151 20.29 -13.73 9.64
C THR A 151 19.09 -14.40 10.32
N LYS A 152 18.40 -15.33 9.65
CA LYS A 152 17.27 -16.08 10.25
C LYS A 152 17.69 -16.85 11.50
N VAL A 153 18.82 -17.57 11.43
CA VAL A 153 19.38 -18.31 12.57
C VAL A 153 19.76 -17.38 13.73
N ALA A 154 20.30 -16.20 13.43
CA ALA A 154 20.62 -15.21 14.46
C ALA A 154 19.36 -14.72 15.20
N ILE A 155 18.29 -14.40 14.46
CA ILE A 155 17.00 -13.98 15.04
C ILE A 155 16.38 -15.12 15.86
N GLN A 156 16.40 -16.34 15.35
CA GLN A 156 15.87 -17.51 16.06
C GLN A 156 16.55 -17.71 17.43
N LYS A 157 17.85 -17.40 17.55
CA LYS A 157 18.54 -17.42 18.84
C LYS A 157 18.18 -16.21 19.70
N ALA A 158 18.09 -15.02 19.10
CA ALA A 158 17.75 -13.80 19.83
C ALA A 158 16.31 -13.82 20.39
N ILE A 159 15.38 -14.56 19.76
CA ILE A 159 13.98 -14.62 20.19
C ILE A 159 13.76 -15.32 21.54
N THR A 160 14.74 -16.09 22.03
CA THR A 160 14.65 -16.69 23.38
C THR A 160 14.79 -15.65 24.47
N THR A 161 15.49 -14.54 24.19
CA THR A 161 15.65 -13.40 25.10
C THR A 161 15.59 -12.11 24.27
N PRO A 162 14.38 -11.70 23.85
CA PRO A 162 14.20 -10.60 22.92
C PRO A 162 14.74 -9.27 23.46
N THR A 163 15.50 -8.57 22.63
CA THR A 163 15.94 -7.20 22.84
C THR A 163 15.37 -6.30 21.75
N ASN A 164 15.41 -4.98 21.94
CA ASN A 164 14.99 -4.00 20.93
C ASN A 164 15.78 -4.10 19.60
N THR A 165 16.96 -4.73 19.63
CA THR A 165 17.86 -4.88 18.47
C THR A 165 17.73 -6.23 17.76
N CYS A 166 16.79 -7.08 18.19
CA CYS A 166 16.62 -8.45 17.69
C CYS A 166 16.48 -8.52 16.16
N PHE A 167 15.82 -7.54 15.55
CA PHE A 167 15.51 -7.52 14.12
C PHE A 167 16.35 -6.55 13.28
N ASP A 168 17.32 -5.82 13.88
CA ASP A 168 18.06 -4.75 13.18
C ASP A 168 18.78 -5.23 11.91
N ALA A 169 19.40 -6.40 11.99
CA ALA A 169 20.10 -6.99 10.85
C ALA A 169 19.13 -7.33 9.71
N ALA A 170 18.00 -7.97 10.00
CA ALA A 170 16.99 -8.29 9.00
C ALA A 170 16.33 -7.03 8.44
N GLN A 171 16.01 -6.06 9.29
CA GLN A 171 15.41 -4.80 8.86
C GLN A 171 16.33 -4.08 7.87
N SER A 172 17.64 -4.04 8.13
CA SER A 172 18.63 -3.44 7.21
C SER A 172 18.68 -4.16 5.85
N LYS A 173 18.56 -5.50 5.83
CA LYS A 173 18.48 -6.29 4.60
C LYS A 173 17.22 -5.98 3.79
N VAL A 174 16.07 -6.01 4.43
CA VAL A 174 14.77 -5.73 3.78
C VAL A 174 14.69 -4.28 3.31
N TYR A 175 15.21 -3.33 4.10
CA TYR A 175 15.35 -1.94 3.68
C TYR A 175 16.20 -1.82 2.40
N SER A 176 17.35 -2.48 2.37
CA SER A 176 18.24 -2.47 1.21
C SER A 176 17.61 -3.13 -0.02
N LEU A 177 16.84 -4.19 0.18
CA LEU A 177 16.08 -4.88 -0.87
C LEU A 177 15.07 -3.91 -1.50
N MET A 178 14.20 -3.30 -0.68
CA MET A 178 13.21 -2.34 -1.16
C MET A 178 13.86 -1.14 -1.84
N LYS A 179 14.93 -0.58 -1.26
CA LYS A 179 15.63 0.59 -1.81
C LYS A 179 16.25 0.32 -3.18
N LYS A 180 16.78 -0.88 -3.41
CA LYS A 180 17.50 -1.23 -4.65
C LYS A 180 16.59 -1.76 -5.75
N ASP A 181 15.51 -2.45 -5.39
CA ASP A 181 14.67 -3.18 -6.35
C ASP A 181 13.28 -2.58 -6.50
N CYS A 182 12.54 -2.41 -5.39
CA CYS A 182 11.17 -1.93 -5.43
C CYS A 182 11.08 -0.41 -5.65
N TYR A 183 11.94 0.38 -5.01
CA TYR A 183 11.88 1.84 -5.01
C TYR A 183 12.12 2.45 -6.41
N PRO A 184 13.13 2.02 -7.20
CA PRO A 184 13.27 2.51 -8.58
C PRO A 184 12.07 2.18 -9.46
N ARG A 185 11.48 0.99 -9.29
CA ARG A 185 10.26 0.58 -10.00
C ARG A 185 9.05 1.41 -9.57
N PHE A 186 8.90 1.69 -8.29
CA PHE A 186 7.87 2.56 -7.75
C PHE A 186 7.89 3.95 -8.41
N LEU A 187 9.06 4.59 -8.53
CA LEU A 187 9.19 5.92 -9.14
C LEU A 187 8.84 5.96 -10.64
N THR A 188 8.84 4.82 -11.31
CA THR A 188 8.43 4.69 -12.72
C THR A 188 6.99 4.18 -12.88
N SER A 189 6.37 3.74 -11.77
CA SER A 189 5.03 3.16 -11.77
C SER A 189 3.94 4.20 -12.08
N GLU A 190 2.82 3.74 -12.64
CA GLU A 190 1.67 4.59 -12.91
C GLU A 190 1.03 5.16 -11.63
N ILE A 191 1.14 4.45 -10.50
CA ILE A 191 0.64 4.92 -9.20
C ILE A 191 1.36 6.21 -8.80
N TYR A 192 2.70 6.22 -8.84
CA TYR A 192 3.50 7.40 -8.51
C TYR A 192 3.35 8.52 -9.54
N LEU A 193 3.43 8.18 -10.83
CA LEU A 193 3.35 9.17 -11.91
C LEU A 193 2.00 9.90 -11.96
N ARG A 194 0.90 9.27 -11.53
CA ARG A 194 -0.41 9.94 -11.44
C ARG A 194 -0.45 11.02 -10.35
N LEU A 195 0.36 10.90 -9.30
CA LEU A 195 0.42 11.90 -8.22
C LEU A 195 1.28 13.11 -8.61
N THR A 196 2.34 12.88 -9.39
CA THR A 196 3.29 13.93 -9.79
C THR A 196 2.91 14.63 -11.09
N LYS A 197 2.18 13.95 -11.99
CA LYS A 197 1.62 14.59 -13.18
C LYS A 197 0.53 15.56 -12.76
N ARG A 198 0.76 16.85 -13.00
CA ARG A 198 -0.30 17.86 -12.95
C ARG A 198 -1.42 17.40 -13.90
N LYS A 199 -2.69 17.45 -13.46
CA LYS A 199 -3.80 17.59 -14.40
C LYS A 199 -3.48 18.84 -15.23
N GLY A 200 -2.89 18.67 -16.40
CA GLY A 200 -2.87 19.72 -17.40
C GLY A 200 -4.33 20.14 -17.65
N PRO A 201 -4.61 21.40 -18.02
CA PRO A 201 -5.93 21.74 -18.50
C PRO A 201 -6.25 20.75 -19.63
N GLY A 202 -7.31 19.95 -19.43
CA GLY A 202 -7.70 18.93 -20.38
C GLY A 202 -7.72 19.55 -21.77
N THR A 203 -7.06 18.89 -22.72
CA THR A 203 -7.11 19.23 -24.13
C THR A 203 -8.57 19.21 -24.56
N THR A 204 -9.23 20.36 -24.45
CA THR A 204 -10.52 20.62 -25.05
C THR A 204 -10.29 20.65 -26.55
N MET A 205 -10.57 19.51 -27.16
CA MET A 205 -10.98 19.33 -28.54
C MET A 205 -9.98 19.79 -29.61
N PHE A 206 -9.36 18.81 -30.29
CA PHE A 206 -9.15 18.96 -31.72
C PHE A 206 -10.52 19.22 -32.36
N ARG A 207 -10.83 20.49 -32.58
CA ARG A 207 -12.02 20.93 -33.32
C ARG A 207 -11.98 20.23 -34.67
N ARG A 208 -12.89 19.28 -34.79
CA ARG A 208 -13.34 18.58 -36.00
C ARG A 208 -13.06 19.43 -37.25
N ARG A 209 -12.22 18.89 -38.14
CA ARG A 209 -11.92 19.40 -39.47
C ARG A 209 -13.24 19.50 -40.26
N SER A 210 -13.90 20.64 -40.20
CA SER A 210 -15.06 20.93 -41.06
C SER A 210 -14.53 21.19 -42.47
N ARG A 211 -14.63 20.17 -43.32
CA ARG A 211 -14.71 20.35 -44.77
C ARG A 211 -15.87 21.29 -45.07
N SER A 212 -15.59 22.50 -45.52
CA SER A 212 -16.53 23.26 -46.34
C SER A 212 -15.88 23.48 -47.71
N CYS A 213 -16.27 22.62 -48.63
CA CYS A 213 -16.33 22.94 -50.05
C CYS A 213 -17.09 24.26 -50.23
N VAL A 214 -16.40 25.31 -50.67
CA VAL A 214 -17.01 26.32 -51.53
C VAL A 214 -16.13 26.38 -52.77
N PHE A 215 -16.36 25.40 -53.63
CA PHE A 215 -16.08 25.51 -55.05
C PHE A 215 -17.15 26.44 -55.60
N ASN A 216 -16.76 27.63 -56.05
CA ASN A 216 -17.54 28.35 -57.04
C ASN A 216 -16.55 28.98 -58.02
N GLU A 217 -16.48 28.37 -59.20
CA GLU A 217 -15.70 28.80 -60.36
C GLU A 217 -16.56 29.74 -61.26
N PRO A 218 -16.09 30.22 -62.42
CA PRO A 218 -15.76 31.63 -62.64
C PRO A 218 -16.66 32.31 -63.70
N ARG A 219 -16.64 33.64 -63.75
CA ARG A 219 -17.15 34.48 -64.85
C ARG A 219 -16.41 35.82 -64.71
N GLY A 220 -15.63 36.36 -65.62
CA GLY A 220 -15.54 36.28 -67.08
C GLY A 220 -15.06 37.67 -67.55
N GLU A 221 -14.20 37.69 -68.58
CA GLU A 221 -13.83 38.85 -69.44
C GLU A 221 -13.05 40.02 -68.79
N ALA A 222 -12.14 40.75 -69.45
CA ALA A 222 -11.34 40.71 -70.68
C ALA A 222 -10.34 41.90 -70.52
N THR A 223 -9.09 41.94 -70.99
CA THR A 223 -8.53 42.21 -72.34
C THR A 223 -7.12 42.79 -72.13
N GLY A 224 -6.21 42.63 -73.10
CA GLY A 224 -5.04 43.51 -73.34
C GLY A 224 -3.71 42.95 -72.85
N ASP A 225 -2.95 42.19 -73.65
CA ASP A 225 -2.09 42.57 -74.79
C ASP A 225 -0.62 42.81 -74.37
N SER A 226 0.27 42.10 -75.09
CA SER A 226 1.71 42.31 -75.30
C SER A 226 2.64 42.20 -74.08
N SER A 227 3.76 41.49 -74.11
CA SER A 227 4.63 41.11 -75.24
C SER A 227 5.57 39.97 -74.85
N ALA A 228 6.02 39.26 -75.89
CA ALA A 228 6.92 38.13 -75.88
C ALA A 228 8.32 38.43 -75.29
N TRP A 229 8.92 37.41 -74.68
CA TRP A 229 10.37 37.29 -74.55
C TRP A 229 10.90 36.40 -75.68
N LEU A 230 11.51 37.05 -76.67
CA LEU A 230 12.63 36.56 -77.48
C LEU A 230 13.48 37.78 -77.87
#